data_AF-A0AAJ0UKM9-F1
#
_entry.id   AF-A0AAJ0UKM9-F1
#
_cell.length_a   1.000
_cell.length_b   1.000
_cell.length_c   1.000
_cell.angle_alpha   90.00
_cell.angle_beta   90.00
_cell.angle_gamma   90.00
#
_symmetry.space_group_name_H-M   'P 1'
#
loop_
_entity.id
_entity.type
_entity.pdbx_description
1 polymer ?
#
loop_
_entity_poly.entity_id
_entity_poly.type
_entity_poly.pdbx_seq_one_letter_code
_entity_poly.pdbx_strand_id
1 'polypeptide(L)'
;MDKPRIPLQIVNDMISVMVGVRIRSLRVSGIIKFFVDTGSPESFIGEDDAIRMKVPMSHLNFNKNALMGGTKISLGQISGAEFSFVSADGNQIKLSAENFSIAKGAWKRDGIIHTNPSILGADFLKSNNLMLVYYPSGNLAFLRLENTKEKQEQTANESETATPST
;
A
#
# COMPACT_ATOMS: atom_id res chain seq x y z
N MET A 1 -1.09 9.31 24.30
CA MET A 1 0.05 8.55 23.76
C MET A 1 0.15 8.88 22.28
N ASP A 2 1.35 9.11 21.76
CA ASP A 2 1.54 9.34 20.33
C ASP A 2 1.10 8.11 19.53
N LYS A 3 0.33 8.32 18.46
CA LYS A 3 -0.10 7.25 17.56
C LYS A 3 1.15 6.59 16.93
N PRO A 4 1.18 5.25 16.78
CA PRO A 4 2.34 4.56 16.25
C PRO A 4 2.60 4.96 14.80
N ARG A 5 3.89 5.10 14.46
CA ARG A 5 4.35 5.60 13.15
C ARG A 5 5.17 4.53 12.45
N ILE A 6 4.90 4.28 11.17
CA ILE A 6 5.68 3.39 10.31
C ILE A 6 6.66 4.27 9.52
N PRO A 7 7.96 4.24 9.82
CA PRO A 7 8.95 5.03 9.09
C PRO A 7 9.03 4.57 7.62
N LEU A 8 9.14 5.54 6.72
CA LEU A 8 9.33 5.31 5.29
C LEU A 8 10.71 5.82 4.87
N GLN A 9 11.30 5.18 3.87
CA GLN A 9 12.55 5.59 3.25
C GLN A 9 12.26 6.42 2.00
N ILE A 10 12.90 7.58 1.88
CA ILE A 10 12.90 8.38 0.65
C ILE A 10 14.15 8.00 -0.14
N VAL A 11 13.97 7.44 -1.34
CA VAL A 11 15.06 7.01 -2.22
C VAL A 11 14.77 7.52 -3.64
N ASN A 12 15.60 8.41 -4.16
CA ASN A 12 15.41 9.05 -5.47
C ASN A 12 14.00 9.65 -5.60
N ASP A 13 13.58 10.43 -4.60
CA ASP A 13 12.25 11.04 -4.48
C ASP A 13 11.07 10.07 -4.39
N MET A 14 11.33 8.76 -4.31
CA MET A 14 10.30 7.75 -4.10
C MET A 14 10.21 7.35 -2.62
N ILE A 15 8.98 7.25 -2.12
CA ILE A 15 8.70 6.84 -0.75
C ILE A 15 8.52 5.32 -0.72
N SER A 16 9.26 4.63 0.14
CA SER A 16 9.26 3.17 0.19
C SER A 16 9.35 2.60 1.61
N VAL A 17 8.94 1.35 1.77
CA VAL A 17 8.92 0.65 3.06
C VAL A 17 9.19 -0.85 2.87
N MET A 18 9.96 -1.43 3.80
CA MET A 18 10.16 -2.87 3.88
C MET A 18 9.02 -3.49 4.69
N VAL A 19 8.35 -4.48 4.12
CA VAL A 19 7.14 -5.07 4.70
C VAL A 19 7.27 -6.59 4.70
N GLY A 20 7.02 -7.21 5.85
CA GLY A 20 6.81 -8.65 5.92
C GLY A 20 5.43 -9.00 5.38
N VAL A 21 5.35 -9.81 4.35
CA VAL A 21 4.09 -10.22 3.72
C VAL A 21 3.85 -11.70 3.96
N ARG A 22 2.63 -12.05 4.33
CA ARG A 22 2.14 -13.44 4.40
C ARG A 22 0.85 -13.57 3.63
N ILE A 23 0.79 -14.49 2.66
CA ILE A 23 -0.42 -14.79 1.90
C ILE A 23 -0.93 -16.14 2.35
N ARG A 24 -1.93 -16.15 3.24
CA ARG A 24 -2.37 -17.39 3.91
C ARG A 24 -2.96 -18.42 2.95
N SER A 25 -3.75 -17.96 1.98
CA SER A 25 -4.38 -18.79 0.95
C SER A 25 -3.37 -19.56 0.08
N LEU A 26 -2.17 -18.99 -0.11
CA LEU A 26 -1.11 -19.57 -0.92
C LEU A 26 0.04 -20.18 -0.10
N ARG A 27 -0.01 -20.06 1.24
CA ARG A 27 1.04 -20.54 2.17
C ARG A 27 2.44 -20.01 1.86
N VAL A 28 2.53 -18.77 1.37
CA VAL A 28 3.81 -18.09 1.09
C VAL A 28 4.02 -16.90 2.01
N SER A 29 5.28 -16.58 2.27
CA SER A 29 5.69 -15.38 3.00
C SER A 29 7.04 -14.88 2.54
N GLY A 30 7.29 -13.59 2.70
CA GLY A 30 8.55 -12.95 2.33
C GLY A 30 8.64 -11.52 2.85
N ILE A 31 9.79 -10.88 2.65
CA ILE A 31 9.97 -9.46 2.92
C ILE A 31 10.05 -8.75 1.57
N ILE A 32 9.20 -7.75 1.37
CA ILE A 32 9.09 -7.01 0.12
C ILE A 32 9.35 -5.53 0.38
N LYS A 33 10.04 -4.88 -0.56
CA LYS A 33 10.09 -3.42 -0.64
C LYS A 33 8.87 -2.94 -1.42
N PHE A 34 7.99 -2.21 -0.76
CA PHE A 34 6.88 -1.51 -1.42
C PHE A 34 7.22 -0.05 -1.63
N PHE A 35 6.76 0.53 -2.74
CA PHE A 35 6.61 1.97 -2.88
C PHE A 35 5.21 2.38 -2.43
N VAL A 36 5.13 3.51 -1.72
CA VAL A 36 3.87 4.11 -1.31
C VAL A 36 3.49 5.13 -2.37
N ASP A 37 2.39 4.89 -3.07
CA ASP A 37 1.97 5.71 -4.21
C ASP A 37 0.48 6.07 -4.11
N THR A 38 0.20 7.32 -3.74
CA THR A 38 -1.18 7.82 -3.65
C THR A 38 -1.84 8.04 -5.00
N GLY A 39 -1.07 8.08 -6.11
CA GLY A 39 -1.56 8.18 -7.47
C GLY A 39 -2.00 6.84 -8.06
N SER A 40 -1.57 5.72 -7.47
CA SER A 40 -2.00 4.38 -7.86
C SER A 40 -3.30 3.99 -7.15
N PRO A 41 -4.40 3.73 -7.88
CA PRO A 41 -5.68 3.37 -7.26
C PRO A 41 -5.67 1.97 -6.62
N GLU A 42 -4.76 1.11 -7.05
CA GLU A 42 -4.70 -0.31 -6.69
C GLU A 42 -3.33 -0.65 -6.09
N SER A 43 -3.35 -1.48 -5.06
CA SER A 43 -2.15 -2.04 -4.45
C SER A 43 -1.88 -3.43 -4.99
N PHE A 44 -0.60 -3.75 -5.18
CA PHE A 44 -0.21 -5.06 -5.68
C PHE A 44 1.24 -5.41 -5.33
N ILE A 45 1.51 -6.71 -5.31
CA ILE A 45 2.86 -7.27 -5.32
C ILE A 45 3.34 -7.33 -6.77
N GLY A 46 4.53 -6.80 -7.05
CA GLY A 46 5.17 -6.89 -8.35
C GLY A 46 5.51 -8.33 -8.75
N GLU A 47 5.61 -8.60 -10.05
CA GLU A 47 5.84 -9.96 -10.56
C GLU A 47 7.14 -10.57 -10.01
N ASP A 48 8.23 -9.80 -9.96
CA ASP A 48 9.52 -10.27 -9.42
C ASP A 48 9.45 -10.58 -7.92
N ASP A 49 8.74 -9.75 -7.15
CA ASP A 49 8.52 -9.99 -5.72
C ASP A 49 7.70 -11.26 -5.51
N ALA A 50 6.65 -11.47 -6.32
CA ALA A 50 5.83 -12.67 -6.28
C ALA A 50 6.65 -13.92 -6.63
N ILE A 51 7.51 -13.84 -7.65
CA ILE A 51 8.44 -14.92 -8.03
C ILE A 51 9.41 -15.22 -6.87
N ARG A 52 10.00 -14.19 -6.25
CA ARG A 52 10.91 -14.34 -5.09
C ARG A 52 10.20 -15.01 -3.90
N MET A 53 8.94 -14.67 -3.67
CA MET A 53 8.09 -15.30 -2.64
C MET A 53 7.63 -16.72 -3.02
N LYS A 54 7.94 -17.20 -4.23
CA LYS A 54 7.47 -18.48 -4.77
C LYS A 54 5.95 -18.57 -4.86
N VAL A 55 5.29 -17.47 -5.21
CA VAL A 55 3.86 -17.45 -5.49
C VAL A 55 3.58 -18.38 -6.69
N PRO A 56 2.61 -19.30 -6.60
CA PRO A 56 2.21 -20.14 -7.73
C PRO A 56 1.40 -19.33 -8.76
N MET A 57 2.09 -18.52 -9.57
CA MET A 57 1.48 -17.59 -10.54
C MET A 57 0.53 -18.27 -11.53
N SER A 58 0.76 -19.54 -11.86
CA SER A 58 -0.11 -20.35 -12.74
C SER A 58 -1.51 -20.59 -12.19
N HIS A 59 -1.72 -20.45 -10.87
CA HIS A 59 -3.01 -20.66 -10.22
C HIS A 59 -3.82 -19.36 -10.07
N LEU A 60 -3.26 -18.22 -10.47
CA LEU A 60 -3.91 -16.93 -10.36
C LEU A 60 -4.64 -16.56 -11.64
N ASN A 61 -5.83 -15.99 -11.51
CA ASN A 61 -6.62 -15.48 -12.62
C ASN A 61 -6.34 -13.98 -12.83
N PHE A 62 -5.67 -13.64 -13.94
CA PHE A 62 -5.27 -12.27 -14.28
C PHE A 62 -6.30 -11.58 -15.19
N ASN A 63 -7.55 -11.48 -14.73
CA ASN A 63 -8.66 -10.89 -15.51
C ASN A 63 -8.90 -9.41 -15.21
N LYS A 64 -8.35 -8.87 -14.11
CA LYS A 64 -8.44 -7.45 -13.78
C LYS A 64 -7.30 -6.69 -14.46
N ASN A 65 -7.59 -5.53 -15.03
CA ASN A 65 -6.56 -4.62 -15.52
C ASN A 65 -6.57 -3.34 -14.69
N ALA A 66 -5.39 -2.85 -14.33
CA ALA A 66 -5.21 -1.53 -13.72
C ALA A 66 -4.36 -0.65 -14.64
N LEU A 67 -4.54 0.67 -14.50
CA LEU A 67 -3.69 1.66 -15.16
C LEU A 67 -2.65 2.16 -14.17
N MET A 68 -1.39 2.05 -14.54
CA MET A 68 -0.27 2.59 -13.77
C MET A 68 0.62 3.40 -14.71
N GLY A 69 0.74 4.71 -14.47
CA GLY A 69 1.55 5.60 -15.30
C GLY A 69 1.19 5.55 -16.80
N GLY A 70 -0.09 5.34 -17.13
CA GLY A 70 -0.58 5.20 -18.51
C GLY A 70 -0.40 3.80 -19.13
N THR A 71 0.24 2.86 -18.42
CA THR A 71 0.41 1.48 -18.87
C THR A 71 -0.65 0.57 -18.23
N LYS A 72 -1.21 -0.36 -19.01
CA LYS A 72 -2.12 -1.39 -18.49
C LYS A 72 -1.31 -2.53 -17.87
N ILE A 73 -1.60 -2.86 -16.63
CA ILE A 73 -1.06 -4.03 -15.93
C ILE A 73 -2.18 -5.03 -15.64
N SER A 74 -1.90 -6.32 -15.80
CA SER A 74 -2.86 -7.37 -15.47
C SER A 74 -2.68 -7.78 -14.02
N LEU A 75 -3.76 -7.85 -13.27
CA LEU A 75 -3.78 -8.12 -11.83
C LEU A 75 -4.48 -9.44 -11.57
N GLY A 76 -3.80 -10.32 -10.83
CA GLY A 76 -4.33 -11.55 -10.27
C GLY A 76 -4.70 -11.35 -8.82
N GLN A 77 -5.94 -11.63 -8.45
CA GLN A 77 -6.40 -11.46 -7.07
C GLN A 77 -5.88 -12.56 -6.16
N ILE A 78 -5.51 -12.17 -4.94
CA ILE A 78 -5.17 -13.04 -3.83
C ILE A 78 -6.00 -12.65 -2.61
N SER A 79 -6.26 -13.63 -1.74
CA SER A 79 -7.02 -13.40 -0.52
C SER A 79 -6.20 -13.66 0.74
N GLY A 80 -6.53 -12.93 1.80
CA GLY A 80 -5.94 -13.12 3.13
C GLY A 80 -4.46 -12.75 3.18
N ALA A 81 -4.11 -11.59 2.62
CA ALA A 81 -2.78 -11.02 2.72
C ALA A 81 -2.62 -10.28 4.05
N GLU A 82 -1.56 -10.59 4.77
CA GLU A 82 -1.16 -9.91 6.00
C GLU A 82 0.17 -9.20 5.81
N PHE A 83 0.25 -7.98 6.31
CA PHE A 83 1.37 -7.07 6.16
C PHE A 83 1.88 -6.70 7.55
N SER A 84 3.15 -6.97 7.79
CA SER A 84 3.83 -6.69 9.05
C SER A 84 4.86 -5.58 8.83
N PHE A 85 4.64 -4.47 9.51
CA PHE A 85 5.51 -3.30 9.52
C PHE A 85 6.24 -3.20 10.87
N VAL A 86 7.40 -2.57 10.86
CA VAL A 86 8.10 -2.17 12.10
C VAL A 86 7.85 -0.69 12.31
N SER A 87 7.33 -0.31 13.47
CA SER A 87 7.13 1.09 13.82
C SER A 87 8.40 1.75 14.34
N ALA A 88 8.37 3.09 14.47
CA ALA A 88 9.50 3.90 14.92
C ALA A 88 9.99 3.54 16.33
N ASP A 89 9.13 2.95 17.17
CA ASP A 89 9.44 2.43 18.51
C ASP A 89 9.89 0.96 18.51
N GLY A 90 10.03 0.34 17.34
CA GLY A 90 10.44 -1.06 17.17
C GLY A 90 9.32 -2.09 17.31
N ASN A 91 8.08 -1.66 17.58
CA ASN A 91 6.94 -2.57 17.66
C ASN A 91 6.51 -3.08 16.29
N GLN A 92 5.84 -4.24 16.26
CA GLN A 92 5.27 -4.79 15.04
C GLN A 92 3.83 -4.31 14.86
N ILE A 93 3.54 -3.67 13.73
CA ILE A 93 2.17 -3.33 13.31
C ILE A 93 1.72 -4.33 12.25
N LYS A 94 0.58 -4.97 12.47
CA LYS A 94 -0.02 -5.90 11.51
C LYS A 94 -1.27 -5.29 10.89
N LEU A 95 -1.30 -5.28 9.57
CA LEU A 95 -2.43 -4.86 8.75
C LEU A 95 -2.84 -6.02 7.85
N SER A 96 -4.10 -6.05 7.45
CA SER A 96 -4.63 -7.08 6.56
C SER A 96 -5.29 -6.46 5.34
N ALA A 97 -5.19 -7.15 4.21
CA ALA A 97 -6.00 -6.90 3.04
C ALA A 97 -6.71 -8.20 2.68
N GLU A 98 -8.03 -8.20 2.81
CA GLU A 98 -8.85 -9.36 2.44
C GLU A 98 -8.72 -9.66 0.95
N ASN A 99 -8.73 -8.61 0.13
CA ASN A 99 -8.49 -8.66 -1.30
C ASN A 99 -7.22 -7.85 -1.61
N PHE A 100 -6.20 -8.51 -2.15
CA PHE A 100 -4.98 -7.86 -2.63
C PHE A 100 -4.64 -8.40 -4.03
N SER A 101 -3.74 -7.73 -4.73
CA SER A 101 -3.40 -8.12 -6.10
C SER A 101 -1.93 -8.51 -6.23
N ILE A 102 -1.67 -9.36 -7.23
CA ILE A 102 -0.33 -9.60 -7.77
C ILE A 102 -0.34 -9.12 -9.20
N ALA A 103 0.62 -8.28 -9.57
CA ALA A 103 0.77 -7.82 -10.93
C ALA A 103 1.47 -8.87 -11.80
N LYS A 104 1.02 -8.97 -13.05
CA LYS A 104 1.69 -9.69 -14.11
C LYS A 104 1.88 -8.77 -15.30
N GLY A 105 3.07 -8.86 -15.89
CA GLY A 105 3.45 -8.10 -17.05
C GLY A 105 4.64 -7.21 -16.78
N ALA A 106 5.31 -6.88 -17.87
CA ALA A 106 6.41 -5.94 -17.88
C ALA A 106 6.06 -4.79 -18.82
N TRP A 107 6.54 -3.61 -18.50
CA TRP A 107 6.46 -2.46 -19.39
C TRP A 107 7.80 -2.29 -20.08
N LYS A 108 7.76 -1.91 -21.36
CA LYS A 108 8.97 -1.62 -22.13
C LYS A 108 9.20 -0.11 -22.15
N ARG A 109 10.39 0.31 -21.71
CA ARG A 109 10.89 1.67 -21.92
C ARG A 109 12.27 1.56 -22.56
N ASP A 110 12.49 2.26 -23.66
CA ASP A 110 13.80 2.32 -24.32
C ASP A 110 14.42 0.95 -24.65
N GLY A 111 13.58 -0.05 -24.96
CA GLY A 111 14.01 -1.42 -25.24
C GLY A 111 14.32 -2.28 -24.01
N ILE A 112 14.27 -1.71 -22.81
CA ILE A 112 14.46 -2.41 -21.53
C ILE A 112 13.10 -2.88 -21.00
N ILE A 113 13.04 -4.16 -20.63
CA ILE A 113 11.89 -4.76 -19.97
C ILE A 113 11.99 -4.43 -18.48
N HIS A 114 11.10 -3.57 -18.00
CA HIS A 114 10.98 -3.24 -16.59
C HIS A 114 9.85 -4.05 -15.97
N THR A 115 10.13 -4.67 -14.83
CA THR A 115 9.11 -5.34 -14.03
C THR A 115 8.40 -4.31 -13.16
N ASN A 116 7.12 -4.56 -12.89
CA ASN A 116 6.33 -3.64 -12.07
C ASN A 116 6.84 -3.72 -10.61
N PRO A 117 7.20 -2.60 -9.99
CA PRO A 117 7.56 -2.60 -8.57
C PRO A 117 6.33 -2.92 -7.72
N SER A 118 6.53 -3.43 -6.51
CA SER A 118 5.42 -3.62 -5.55
C SER A 118 4.91 -2.27 -5.03
N ILE A 119 3.59 -2.08 -5.05
CA ILE A 119 2.93 -0.81 -4.74
C ILE A 119 1.93 -0.97 -3.59
N LEU A 120 2.02 -0.07 -2.61
CA LEU A 120 0.94 0.27 -1.69
C LEU A 120 0.25 1.53 -2.20
N GLY A 121 -0.86 1.31 -2.88
CA GLY A 121 -1.73 2.31 -3.49
C GLY A 121 -2.77 2.87 -2.53
N ALA A 122 -3.63 3.73 -3.08
CA ALA A 122 -4.67 4.43 -2.33
C ALA A 122 -5.70 3.50 -1.69
N ASP A 123 -6.02 2.36 -2.29
CA ASP A 123 -6.92 1.32 -1.76
C ASP A 123 -6.41 0.72 -0.44
N PHE A 124 -5.13 0.37 -0.35
CA PHE A 124 -4.54 -0.17 0.87
C PHE A 124 -4.46 0.87 1.96
N LEU A 125 -4.05 2.10 1.61
CA LEU A 125 -3.98 3.21 2.56
C LEU A 125 -5.36 3.53 3.15
N LYS A 126 -6.40 3.62 2.30
CA LYS A 126 -7.77 3.91 2.74
C LYS A 126 -8.36 2.77 3.57
N SER A 127 -8.23 1.52 3.13
CA SER A 127 -8.82 0.37 3.86
C SER A 127 -8.21 0.16 5.23
N ASN A 128 -6.95 0.57 5.43
CA ASN A 128 -6.26 0.49 6.73
C ASN A 128 -6.22 1.82 7.50
N ASN A 129 -6.97 2.85 7.06
CA ASN A 129 -7.00 4.18 7.67
C ASN A 129 -5.60 4.77 7.89
N LEU A 130 -4.73 4.65 6.89
CA LEU A 130 -3.37 5.16 6.95
C LEU A 130 -3.30 6.58 6.37
N MET A 131 -2.69 7.48 7.13
CA MET A 131 -2.29 8.79 6.65
C MET A 131 -0.81 8.77 6.26
N LEU A 132 -0.50 9.23 5.05
CA LEU A 132 0.86 9.47 4.61
C LEU A 132 1.30 10.89 5.02
N VAL A 133 2.38 10.98 5.79
CA VAL A 133 3.09 12.24 6.05
C VAL A 133 4.35 12.25 5.22
N TYR A 134 4.52 13.28 4.39
CA TYR A 134 5.73 13.51 3.62
C TYR A 134 6.19 14.95 3.80
N TYR A 135 7.39 15.12 4.36
CA TYR A 135 8.02 16.40 4.62
C TYR A 135 9.37 16.46 3.89
N PRO A 136 9.38 16.94 2.63
CA PRO A 136 10.56 16.85 1.76
C PRO A 136 11.75 17.65 2.29
N SER A 137 11.51 18.86 2.81
CA SER A 137 12.60 19.71 3.32
C SER A 137 13.30 19.12 4.54
N GLY A 138 12.63 18.24 5.30
CA GLY A 138 13.23 17.51 6.42
C GLY A 138 13.64 16.08 6.10
N ASN A 139 13.55 15.65 4.83
CA ASN A 139 13.78 14.26 4.39
C ASN A 139 13.06 13.23 5.29
N LEU A 140 11.79 13.52 5.61
CA LEU A 140 11.00 12.73 6.55
C LEU A 140 9.74 12.22 5.85
N ALA A 141 9.50 10.91 5.95
CA ALA A 141 8.24 10.30 5.52
C ALA A 141 7.83 9.20 6.50
N PHE A 142 6.54 9.12 6.83
CA PHE A 142 5.98 8.05 7.65
C PHE A 142 4.50 7.80 7.36
N LEU A 143 4.03 6.59 7.61
CA LEU A 143 2.59 6.30 7.71
C LEU A 143 2.16 6.38 9.17
N ARG A 144 0.96 6.92 9.40
CA ARG A 144 0.30 6.96 10.71
C ARG A 144 -1.06 6.31 10.60
N LEU A 145 -1.40 5.47 11.58
CA LEU A 145 -2.75 4.94 11.74
C LEU A 145 -3.68 6.06 12.23
N GLU A 146 -4.79 6.30 11.53
CA GLU A 146 -5.86 7.18 12.00
C GLU A 146 -6.90 6.38 12.80
N ASN A 147 -7.29 6.92 13.95
CA ASN A 147 -8.38 6.35 14.74
C ASN A 147 -9.71 6.81 14.12
N THR A 148 -10.57 5.85 13.79
CA THR A 148 -11.89 6.11 13.19
C THR A 148 -12.80 6.97 14.08
N LYS A 149 -12.54 7.05 15.40
CA LYS A 149 -13.34 7.83 16.36
C LYS A 149 -13.19 9.35 16.20
N GLU A 150 -12.00 9.85 15.86
CA GLU A 150 -11.75 11.29 15.71
C GLU A 150 -12.47 11.88 14.48
N LYS A 151 -12.75 11.04 13.47
CA LYS A 151 -13.49 11.44 12.27
C LYS A 151 -14.97 11.73 12.57
N GLN A 152 -15.57 11.04 13.55
CA GLN A 152 -16.97 11.26 13.94
C GLN A 152 -17.14 12.55 14.75
N GLU A 153 -16.19 12.90 15.61
CA GLU A 153 -16.21 14.14 16.39
C GLU A 153 -15.96 15.39 15.53
N GLN A 154 -15.10 15.31 14.51
CA GLN A 154 -14.90 16.43 13.57
C GLN A 154 -16.12 16.64 12.65
N THR A 155 -16.76 15.58 12.17
CA THR A 155 -17.95 15.72 11.31
C THR A 155 -19.18 16.22 12.10
N ALA A 156 -19.29 15.87 13.39
CA ALA A 156 -20.35 16.37 14.28
C ALA A 156 -20.19 17.86 14.60
N ASN A 157 -18.98 18.33 14.88
CA ASN A 157 -18.73 19.75 15.19
C ASN A 157 -18.88 20.69 13.98
N GLU A 158 -18.63 20.20 12.77
CA GLU A 158 -18.84 20.98 11.52
C GLU A 158 -20.32 21.06 11.11
N SER A 159 -21.19 20.17 11.61
CA SER A 159 -22.62 20.20 11.31
C SER A 159 -23.44 21.01 12.33
N GLU A 160 -22.91 21.31 13.51
CA GLU A 160 -23.56 22.20 14.50
C GLU A 160 -23.31 23.70 14.25
N THR A 161 -22.30 24.07 13.45
CA THR A 161 -21.96 25.48 13.16
C THR A 161 -22.65 26.05 11.93
N ALA A 162 -23.44 25.24 11.21
CA ALA A 162 -24.20 25.67 10.04
C ALA A 162 -25.70 25.87 10.37
N THR A 163 -26.02 26.79 11.28
CA THR A 163 -27.40 27.32 11.38
C THR A 163 -27.47 28.69 10.69
N PRO A 164 -28.33 28.86 9.67
CA PRO A 164 -28.51 30.15 9.02
C PRO A 164 -29.33 31.06 9.94
N SER A 165 -28.79 32.25 10.20
CA SER A 165 -29.51 33.35 10.83
C SER A 165 -30.56 33.88 9.84
N THR A 166 -31.84 33.73 10.19
CA THR A 166 -32.95 34.49 9.59
C THR A 166 -33.94 34.85 10.66
#